data_AF-A0A917UFS6-F1
#
_entry.id   AF-A0A917UFS6-F1
#
_cell.length_a   1.000
_cell.length_b   1.000
_cell.length_c   1.000
_cell.angle_alpha   90.00
_cell.angle_beta   90.00
_cell.angle_gamma   90.00
#
_symmetry.space_group_name_H-M   'P 1'
#
loop_
_entity.id
_entity.type
_entity.pdbx_description
1 polymer ?
#
loop_
_entity_poly.entity_id
_entity_poly.type
_entity_poly.pdbx_seq_one_letter_code
_entity_poly.pdbx_strand_id
1 'polypeptide(L)'
;MVDGKAAEAKRKEQERAFAACMREHGVPLTDDPSQQKVGEIRADDTYLAAYQSCGSLQPAQTLNPQEAVENLEHRRKNAQCMRENGFPDWPDPDPMVDGDPPPPGVDLDKAKETLTMCSRKNS
;
A
#
# COMPACT_ATOMS: atom_id res chain seq x y z
N MET A 1 -5.16 25.14 0.46
CA MET A 1 -5.39 23.97 -0.43
C MET A 1 -4.39 23.99 -1.60
N VAL A 2 -3.08 24.04 -1.34
CA VAL A 2 -2.04 24.05 -2.40
C VAL A 2 -1.13 22.81 -2.34
N ASP A 3 -1.17 22.09 -1.23
CA ASP A 3 -0.28 20.96 -0.92
C ASP A 3 -0.66 19.67 -1.65
N GLY A 4 -1.96 19.47 -1.95
CA GLY A 4 -2.45 18.27 -2.63
C GLY A 4 -1.97 18.15 -4.09
N LYS A 5 -1.84 19.28 -4.80
CA LYS A 5 -1.48 19.30 -6.23
C LYS A 5 0.01 18.98 -6.45
N ALA A 6 0.87 19.41 -5.53
CA ALA A 6 2.30 19.10 -5.55
C ALA A 6 2.56 17.63 -5.20
N ALA A 7 1.82 17.09 -4.23
CA ALA A 7 1.89 15.67 -3.88
C ALA A 7 1.39 14.77 -5.04
N GLU A 8 0.34 15.18 -5.75
CA GLU A 8 -0.17 14.48 -6.94
C GLU A 8 0.84 14.50 -8.10
N ALA A 9 1.48 15.64 -8.35
CA ALA A 9 2.50 15.73 -9.39
C ALA A 9 3.70 14.80 -9.14
N LYS A 10 4.17 14.72 -7.89
CA LYS A 10 5.24 13.79 -7.49
C LYS A 10 4.83 12.32 -7.63
N ARG A 11 3.60 11.97 -7.23
CA ARG A 11 3.07 10.61 -7.44
C ARG A 11 3.01 10.26 -8.92
N LYS A 12 2.50 11.17 -9.75
CA LYS A 12 2.43 10.97 -11.20
C LYS A 12 3.81 10.80 -11.84
N GLU A 13 4.82 11.47 -11.31
CA GLU A 13 6.21 11.31 -11.74
C GLU A 13 6.78 9.93 -11.33
N GLN A 14 6.53 9.49 -10.09
CA GLN A 14 6.92 8.15 -9.63
C GLN A 14 6.21 7.03 -10.41
N GLU A 15 4.91 7.17 -10.66
CA GLU A 15 4.12 6.22 -11.46
C GLU A 15 4.68 6.08 -12.89
N ARG A 16 5.09 7.20 -13.52
CA ARG A 16 5.74 7.17 -14.84
C ARG A 16 7.11 6.50 -14.79
N ALA A 17 7.90 6.75 -13.75
CA ALA A 17 9.20 6.11 -13.59
C ALA A 17 9.07 4.59 -13.41
N PHE A 18 8.10 4.15 -12.61
CA PHE A 18 7.77 2.73 -12.46
C PHE A 18 7.30 2.11 -13.77
N ALA A 19 6.36 2.76 -14.47
CA ALA A 19 5.84 2.28 -15.75
C ALA A 19 6.96 2.17 -16.81
N ALA A 20 7.88 3.14 -16.84
CA ALA A 20 9.04 3.09 -17.72
C ALA A 20 9.92 1.87 -17.44
N CYS A 21 10.29 1.65 -16.17
CA CYS A 21 11.09 0.48 -15.76
C CYS A 21 10.38 -0.83 -16.13
N MET A 22 9.09 -0.96 -15.80
CA MET A 22 8.34 -2.17 -16.10
C MET A 22 8.26 -2.47 -17.61
N ARG A 23 8.16 -1.44 -18.45
CA ARG A 23 8.25 -1.58 -19.92
C ARG A 23 9.62 -2.05 -20.38
N GLU A 24 10.71 -1.57 -19.78
CA GLU A 24 12.06 -2.08 -20.08
C GLU A 24 12.20 -3.57 -19.75
N HIS A 25 11.47 -4.03 -18.74
CA HIS A 25 11.39 -5.45 -18.37
C HIS A 25 10.32 -6.24 -19.13
N GLY A 26 9.66 -5.66 -20.14
CA GLY A 26 8.72 -6.36 -21.01
C GLY A 26 7.26 -6.36 -20.55
N VAL A 27 6.92 -5.60 -19.51
CA VAL A 27 5.54 -5.42 -19.05
C VAL A 27 4.92 -4.19 -19.73
N PRO A 28 3.81 -4.33 -20.48
CA PRO A 28 3.21 -3.23 -21.23
C PRO A 28 2.37 -2.33 -20.31
N LEU A 29 3.02 -1.55 -19.45
CA LEU A 29 2.37 -0.53 -18.61
C LEU A 29 2.27 0.82 -19.33
N THR A 30 1.10 1.47 -19.25
CA THR A 30 0.89 2.83 -19.77
C THR A 30 1.45 3.88 -18.80
N ASP A 31 1.76 5.09 -19.30
CA ASP A 31 2.18 6.22 -18.45
C ASP A 31 1.03 6.83 -17.63
N ASP A 32 -0.20 6.51 -18.00
CA ASP A 32 -1.41 6.94 -17.32
C ASP A 32 -2.20 5.69 -16.90
N PRO A 33 -2.29 5.37 -15.60
CA PRO A 33 -3.01 4.19 -15.14
C PRO A 33 -4.52 4.25 -15.45
N SER A 34 -5.10 5.44 -15.67
CA SER A 34 -6.50 5.57 -16.11
C SER A 34 -6.74 5.09 -17.54
N GLN A 35 -5.68 4.98 -18.33
CA GLN A 35 -5.71 4.43 -19.69
C GLN A 35 -5.34 2.95 -19.73
N GLN A 36 -4.88 2.39 -18.61
CA GLN A 36 -4.51 0.98 -18.52
C GLN A 36 -5.75 0.11 -18.64
N LYS A 37 -5.80 -0.75 -19.66
CA LYS A 37 -6.94 -1.65 -19.85
C LYS A 37 -6.85 -2.81 -18.87
N VAL A 38 -7.97 -3.10 -18.21
CA VAL A 38 -8.12 -4.29 -17.36
C VAL A 38 -7.82 -5.55 -18.19
N GLY A 39 -6.88 -6.37 -17.72
CA GLY A 39 -6.46 -7.60 -18.38
C GLY A 39 -5.36 -7.45 -19.44
N GLU A 40 -4.84 -6.23 -19.67
CA GLU A 40 -3.71 -6.00 -20.58
C GLU A 40 -2.37 -6.39 -19.95
N ILE A 41 -2.25 -6.26 -18.63
CA ILE A 41 -1.11 -6.74 -17.85
C ILE A 41 -1.35 -8.20 -17.48
N ARG A 42 -0.42 -9.07 -17.91
CA ARG A 42 -0.39 -10.46 -17.48
C ARG A 42 0.42 -10.56 -16.20
N ALA A 43 -0.14 -11.20 -15.18
CA ALA A 43 0.59 -11.53 -13.95
C ALA A 43 1.41 -12.81 -14.17
N ASP A 44 2.38 -12.75 -15.09
CA ASP A 44 3.32 -13.83 -15.37
C ASP A 44 4.69 -13.59 -14.70
N ASP A 45 5.63 -14.51 -14.90
CA ASP A 45 6.97 -14.42 -14.31
C ASP A 45 7.71 -13.14 -14.75
N THR A 46 7.43 -12.63 -15.95
CA THR A 46 7.98 -11.37 -16.46
C THR A 46 7.50 -10.20 -15.61
N TYR A 47 6.20 -10.17 -15.30
CA TYR A 47 5.63 -9.17 -14.41
C TYR A 47 6.25 -9.22 -13.01
N LEU A 48 6.39 -10.41 -12.42
CA LEU A 48 6.95 -10.54 -11.07
C LEU A 48 8.43 -10.12 -11.03
N ALA A 49 9.23 -10.54 -12.02
CA ALA A 49 10.64 -10.17 -12.11
C ALA A 49 10.83 -8.66 -12.36
N ALA A 50 10.01 -8.07 -13.22
CA ALA A 50 9.97 -6.63 -13.45
C ALA A 50 9.61 -5.89 -12.16
N TYR A 51 8.56 -6.33 -11.46
CA TYR A 51 8.08 -5.71 -10.24
C TYR A 51 9.14 -5.70 -9.14
N GLN A 52 9.86 -6.82 -8.96
CA GLN A 52 10.97 -6.90 -8.02
C GLN A 52 12.15 -5.99 -8.42
N SER A 53 12.48 -5.93 -9.70
CA SER A 53 13.57 -5.07 -10.21
C SER A 53 13.24 -3.58 -10.09
N CYS A 54 11.97 -3.23 -10.32
CA CYS A 54 11.44 -1.86 -10.29
C CYS A 54 10.92 -1.45 -8.90
N GLY A 55 11.09 -2.28 -7.86
CA GLY A 55 10.54 -2.07 -6.52
C GLY A 55 10.87 -0.70 -5.90
N SER A 56 12.07 -0.19 -6.17
CA SER A 56 12.52 1.13 -5.70
C SER A 56 11.76 2.33 -6.31
N LEU A 57 11.08 2.10 -7.44
CA LEU A 57 10.33 3.10 -8.18
C LEU A 57 8.82 3.01 -7.92
N GLN A 58 8.37 2.02 -7.13
CA GLN A 58 6.95 1.81 -6.91
C GLN A 58 6.27 3.08 -6.38
N PRO A 59 5.11 3.46 -6.96
CA PRO A 59 4.32 4.52 -6.39
C PRO A 59 3.83 4.10 -5.00
N ALA A 60 3.79 5.05 -4.07
CA ALA A 60 3.14 4.83 -2.79
C ALA A 60 1.70 4.34 -3.04
N GLN A 61 1.32 3.22 -2.41
CA GLN A 61 0.01 2.61 -2.58
C GLN A 61 -1.06 3.63 -2.19
N THR A 62 -2.06 3.80 -3.05
CA THR A 62 -3.01 4.92 -2.98
C THR A 62 -3.88 4.85 -1.74
N LEU A 63 -3.55 5.67 -0.73
CA LEU A 63 -4.56 6.30 0.10
C LEU A 63 -4.64 7.78 -0.27
N ASN A 64 -5.85 8.35 -0.22
CA ASN A 64 -5.99 9.80 -0.16
C ASN A 64 -5.15 10.28 1.03
N PRO A 65 -4.08 11.07 0.82
CA PRO A 65 -3.17 11.44 1.90
C PRO A 65 -3.89 12.14 3.06
N GLN A 66 -5.00 12.82 2.78
CA GLN A 66 -5.84 13.46 3.78
C GLN A 66 -6.59 12.43 4.63
N GLU A 67 -7.28 11.48 3.99
CA GLU A 67 -7.96 10.39 4.72
C GLU A 67 -6.97 9.46 5.43
N ALA A 68 -5.79 9.24 4.85
CA ALA A 68 -4.75 8.42 5.45
C ALA A 68 -4.17 9.02 6.72
N VAL A 69 -4.01 10.35 6.75
CA VAL A 69 -3.57 11.11 7.93
C VAL A 69 -4.71 11.22 8.94
N GLU A 70 -5.95 11.46 8.49
CA GLU A 70 -7.12 11.58 9.36
C GLU A 70 -7.44 10.25 10.09
N ASN A 71 -7.26 9.11 9.40
CA ASN A 71 -7.42 7.78 10.02
C ASN A 71 -6.16 7.24 10.71
N LEU A 72 -5.03 7.95 10.67
CA LEU A 72 -3.77 7.43 11.23
C LEU A 72 -3.88 7.15 12.73
N GLU A 73 -4.52 8.05 13.48
CA GLU A 73 -4.74 7.88 14.93
C GLU A 73 -5.64 6.67 15.24
N HIS A 74 -6.69 6.45 14.44
CA HIS A 74 -7.56 5.29 14.59
C HIS A 74 -6.80 3.99 14.29
N ARG A 75 -5.99 3.96 13.22
CA ARG A 75 -5.15 2.80 12.91
C ARG A 75 -4.09 2.54 13.99
N ARG A 76 -3.50 3.59 14.59
CA ARG A 76 -2.53 3.46 15.70
C ARG A 76 -3.18 2.83 16.94
N LYS A 77 -4.41 3.25 17.28
CA LYS A 77 -5.18 2.62 18.37
C LYS A 77 -5.48 1.14 18.09
N ASN A 78 -5.75 0.80 16.83
CA ASN A 78 -5.95 -0.60 16.42
C ASN A 78 -4.66 -1.41 16.55
N ALA A 79 -3.51 -0.89 16.09
CA ALA A 79 -2.21 -1.52 16.26
C ALA A 79 -1.84 -1.71 17.74
N GLN A 80 -2.09 -0.71 18.59
CA GLN A 80 -1.89 -0.84 20.03
C GLN A 80 -2.81 -1.92 20.64
N CYS A 81 -4.08 -1.95 20.26
CA CYS A 81 -5.01 -2.98 20.72
C CYS A 81 -4.57 -4.39 20.26
N MET A 82 -4.05 -4.56 19.05
CA MET A 82 -3.48 -5.82 18.57
C MET A 82 -2.32 -6.29 19.46
N ARG A 83 -1.41 -5.37 19.82
CA ARG A 83 -0.30 -5.65 20.73
C ARG A 83 -0.76 -6.11 22.12
N GLU A 84 -1.82 -5.50 22.64
CA GLU A 84 -2.44 -5.89 23.91
C GLU A 84 -3.16 -7.26 23.82
N ASN A 85 -3.59 -7.70 22.64
CA ASN A 85 -4.37 -8.92 22.43
C ASN A 85 -3.57 -10.11 21.88
N GLY A 86 -2.24 -10.07 22.03
CA GLY A 86 -1.36 -11.21 21.73
C GLY A 86 -0.58 -11.10 20.43
N PHE A 87 -0.55 -9.92 19.81
CA PHE A 87 0.31 -9.63 18.65
C PHE A 87 1.33 -8.53 19.01
N PRO A 88 2.27 -8.76 19.96
CA PRO A 88 3.19 -7.73 20.46
C PRO A 88 4.07 -7.12 19.36
N ASP A 89 4.37 -7.89 18.31
CA ASP A 89 5.18 -7.45 17.17
C ASP A 89 4.36 -6.77 16.05
N TRP A 90 3.07 -6.48 16.29
CA TRP A 90 2.23 -5.81 15.30
C TRP A 90 2.76 -4.39 15.04
N PRO A 91 3.10 -4.03 13.78
CA PRO A 91 3.72 -2.76 13.46
C PRO A 91 2.73 -1.60 13.60
N ASP A 92 3.27 -0.40 13.77
CA ASP A 92 2.48 0.81 13.67
C ASP A 92 2.16 1.12 12.19
N PRO A 93 0.95 1.64 11.91
CA PRO A 93 0.51 1.90 10.55
C PRO A 93 1.26 3.07 9.92
N ASP A 94 1.72 2.89 8.68
CA ASP A 94 2.27 3.99 7.88
C ASP A 94 1.15 4.78 7.16
N PRO A 95 1.17 6.13 7.14
CA PRO A 95 0.16 6.92 6.43
C PRO A 95 0.25 6.83 4.90
N MET A 96 1.36 6.36 4.34
CA MET A 96 1.64 6.23 2.92
C MET A 96 1.52 4.78 2.42
N VAL A 97 1.21 3.82 3.31
CA VAL A 97 1.02 2.40 2.98
C VAL A 97 -0.38 1.98 3.41
N ASP A 98 -1.16 1.43 2.47
CA ASP A 98 -2.43 0.79 2.82
C ASP A 98 -2.17 -0.64 3.29
N GLY A 99 -2.37 -0.89 4.58
CA GLY A 99 -2.23 -2.20 5.19
C GLY A 99 -0.78 -2.70 5.22
N ASP A 100 -0.07 -2.41 6.31
CA ASP A 100 1.23 -3.04 6.55
C ASP A 100 1.08 -4.58 6.58
N PRO A 101 1.98 -5.31 5.90
CA PRO A 101 1.95 -6.75 5.92
C PRO A 101 2.08 -7.25 7.38
N PRO A 102 1.28 -8.25 7.77
CA PRO A 102 1.36 -8.82 9.11
C PRO A 102 2.77 -9.39 9.38
N PRO A 103 3.26 -9.36 10.64
CA PRO A 103 4.57 -9.91 10.96
C PRO A 103 4.70 -11.38 10.54
N PRO A 104 5.90 -11.82 10.10
CA PRO A 104 6.10 -13.21 9.72
C PRO A 104 5.85 -14.14 10.92
N GLY A 105 5.11 -15.23 10.68
CA GLY A 105 4.83 -16.24 11.70
C GLY A 105 3.62 -15.95 12.60
N VAL A 106 2.84 -14.90 12.33
CA VAL A 106 1.56 -14.68 13.03
C VAL A 106 0.43 -15.50 12.40
N ASP A 107 -0.52 -15.92 13.23
CA ASP A 107 -1.78 -16.50 12.78
C ASP A 107 -2.64 -15.40 12.13
N LEU A 108 -2.76 -15.46 10.80
CA LEU A 108 -3.44 -14.44 10.00
C LEU A 108 -4.94 -14.38 10.28
N ASP A 109 -5.57 -15.52 10.59
CA ASP A 109 -7.00 -15.58 10.84
C ASP A 109 -7.30 -14.96 12.21
N LYS A 110 -6.53 -15.36 13.23
CA LYS A 110 -6.63 -14.75 14.56
C LYS A 110 -6.28 -13.26 14.55
N ALA A 111 -5.31 -12.85 13.73
CA ALA A 111 -4.95 -11.45 13.58
C ALA A 111 -6.11 -10.63 12.98
N LYS A 112 -6.78 -11.15 11.94
CA LYS A 112 -7.95 -10.48 11.34
C LYS A 112 -9.13 -10.38 12.30
N GLU A 113 -9.41 -11.43 13.06
CA GLU A 113 -10.47 -11.43 14.07
C GLU A 113 -10.18 -10.39 15.16
N THR A 114 -8.94 -10.36 15.64
CA THR A 114 -8.50 -9.43 16.68
C THR A 114 -8.54 -7.99 16.17
N LEU A 115 -8.12 -7.74 14.93
CA LEU A 115 -8.19 -6.43 14.31
C LEU A 115 -9.64 -5.95 14.13
N THR A 116 -10.55 -6.86 13.78
CA THR A 116 -11.99 -6.56 13.69
C THR A 116 -12.57 -6.18 15.05
N MET A 117 -12.18 -6.90 16.11
CA MET A 117 -12.55 -6.57 17.48
C MET A 117 -12.00 -5.20 17.90
N CYS A 118 -10.72 -4.94 17.64
CA CYS A 118 -10.06 -3.68 17.94
C CYS A 118 -10.69 -2.50 17.18
N SER A 119 -11.02 -2.68 15.90
CA SER A 119 -11.69 -1.67 15.10
C SER A 119 -13.09 -1.35 15.64
N ARG A 120 -13.84 -2.34 16.13
CA ARG A 120 -15.15 -2.10 16.78
C ARG A 120 -15.02 -1.38 18.11
N LYS A 121 -13.93 -1.64 18.86
CA LYS A 121 -13.63 -1.01 20.15
C LYS A 121 -13.20 0.46 19.98
N ASN A 122 -12.54 0.78 18.87
CA ASN A 122 -11.97 2.10 18.59
C ASN A 122 -12.78 2.94 17.58
N SER A 123 -13.95 2.43 17.14
CA SER A 123 -14.89 3.12 16.25
C SER A 123 -15.71 4.22 16.93
#